data_AF-A0A4Y7IPZ6-F1
#
_entry.id   AF-A0A4Y7IPZ6-F1
#
_cell.length_a   1.000
_cell.length_b   1.000
_cell.length_c   1.000
_cell.angle_alpha   90.00
_cell.angle_beta   90.00
_cell.angle_gamma   90.00
#
_symmetry.space_group_name_H-M   'P 1'
#
loop_
_entity.id
_entity.type
_entity.pdbx_description
1 polymer ?
#
loop_
_entity_poly.entity_id
_entity_poly.type
_entity_poly.pdbx_seq_one_letter_code
_entity_poly.pdbx_strand_id
1 'polypeptide(L)'
;MELCFKGQLLRLDACCVEDVDWDNLLEHRSGDITLKRWRQLVNHIGNCGIQSFAEQLIVLAKRYWPELLEVRKALDSIHVVD
;
A
#
# COMPACT_ATOMS: atom_id res chain seq x y z
N MET A 1 -5.62 -7.53 11.58
CA MET A 1 -4.92 -8.03 10.37
C MET A 1 -4.94 -7.04 9.21
N GLU A 2 -6.11 -6.54 8.79
CA GLU A 2 -6.16 -5.55 7.69
C GLU A 2 -5.42 -4.24 8.00
N LEU A 3 -5.37 -3.79 9.25
CA LEU A 3 -4.66 -2.56 9.63
C LEU A 3 -3.13 -2.64 9.47
N CYS A 4 -2.49 -3.79 9.75
CA CYS A 4 -1.03 -3.95 9.58
C CYS A 4 -0.61 -3.93 8.11
N PHE A 5 -1.38 -4.59 7.24
CA PHE A 5 -1.11 -4.61 5.80
C PHE A 5 -1.07 -3.20 5.20
N LYS A 6 -2.02 -2.35 5.63
CA LYS A 6 -2.17 -0.97 5.18
C LYS A 6 -1.01 -0.08 5.63
N GLY A 7 -0.64 -0.19 6.90
CA GLY A 7 0.44 0.60 7.49
C GLY A 7 1.81 0.25 6.91
N GLN A 8 2.08 -1.02 6.61
CA GLN A 8 3.36 -1.42 6.02
C GLN A 8 3.50 -1.00 4.55
N LEU A 9 2.44 -1.13 3.74
CA LEU A 9 2.44 -0.65 2.35
C LEU A 9 2.66 0.87 2.24
N LEU A 10 2.10 1.65 3.17
CA LEU A 10 2.29 3.10 3.24
C LEU A 10 3.61 3.54 3.88
N ARG A 11 4.51 2.61 4.22
CA ARG A 11 5.85 2.92 4.74
C ARG A 11 6.97 2.36 3.86
N LEU A 12 6.61 1.53 2.88
CA LEU A 12 7.55 1.02 1.90
C LEU A 12 7.95 2.10 0.90
N ASP A 13 9.23 2.07 0.56
CA ASP A 13 9.83 2.81 -0.54
C ASP A 13 9.88 1.92 -1.79
N ALA A 14 8.72 1.34 -2.14
CA ALA A 14 8.58 0.48 -3.30
C ALA A 14 8.02 1.31 -4.47
N CYS A 15 8.74 1.30 -5.60
CA CYS A 15 8.34 2.02 -6.80
C CYS A 15 7.28 1.23 -7.60
N CYS A 16 7.30 -0.09 -7.52
CA CYS A 16 6.35 -0.96 -8.20
C CYS A 16 5.95 -2.18 -7.36
N VAL A 17 4.97 -2.94 -7.84
CA VAL A 17 4.45 -4.13 -7.14
C VAL A 17 5.51 -5.23 -7.01
N GLU A 18 6.52 -5.24 -7.89
CA GLU A 18 7.60 -6.23 -7.91
C GLU A 18 8.72 -5.90 -6.91
N ASP A 19 8.90 -4.62 -6.59
CA ASP A 19 9.87 -4.14 -5.59
C ASP A 19 9.40 -4.36 -4.15
N VAL A 20 8.13 -4.73 -3.96
CA VAL A 20 7.59 -5.03 -2.63
C VAL A 20 8.01 -6.44 -2.22
N ASP A 21 8.73 -6.54 -1.11
CA ASP A 21 8.98 -7.82 -0.44
C ASP A 21 7.70 -8.32 0.24
N TRP A 22 6.85 -9.00 -0.53
CA TRP A 22 5.54 -9.48 -0.07
C TRP A 22 5.65 -10.53 1.03
N ASP A 23 6.72 -11.34 1.05
CA ASP A 23 6.93 -12.39 2.04
C ASP A 23 7.33 -11.81 3.40
N ASN A 24 8.05 -10.69 3.41
CA ASN A 24 8.38 -9.98 4.65
C ASN A 24 7.41 -8.83 4.99
N LEU A 25 6.39 -8.57 4.15
CA LEU A 25 5.39 -7.52 4.39
C LEU A 25 4.46 -7.82 5.58
N LEU A 26 4.32 -9.08 5.97
CA LEU A 26 3.50 -9.46 7.12
C LEU A 26 4.14 -10.70 7.75
N GLU A 27 4.73 -10.56 8.94
CA GLU A 27 5.49 -11.62 9.64
C GLU A 27 4.78 -12.99 9.76
N HIS A 28 3.45 -13.01 9.64
CA HIS A 28 2.62 -14.22 9.76
C HIS A 28 1.83 -14.60 8.50
N ARG A 29 2.15 -14.01 7.34
CA ARG A 29 1.46 -14.27 6.07
C ARG A 29 2.45 -14.42 4.94
N SER A 30 2.32 -15.51 4.18
CA SER A 30 3.07 -15.68 2.94
C SER A 30 2.78 -14.58 1.93
N GLY A 31 3.81 -14.18 1.19
CA GLY A 31 3.76 -13.13 0.19
C GLY A 31 2.74 -13.38 -0.91
N ASP A 32 2.57 -14.63 -1.35
CA ASP A 32 1.55 -15.00 -2.36
C ASP A 32 0.13 -14.64 -1.93
N ILE A 33 -0.21 -14.89 -0.67
CA ILE A 33 -1.53 -14.59 -0.11
C ILE A 33 -1.73 -13.06 -0.07
N THR A 34 -0.67 -12.37 0.32
CA THR A 34 -0.64 -10.92 0.49
C THR A 34 -0.72 -10.20 -0.87
N LEU A 35 0.03 -10.64 -1.87
CA LEU A 35 -0.02 -10.17 -3.26
C LEU A 35 -1.37 -10.46 -3.92
N LYS A 36 -1.94 -11.65 -3.70
CA LYS A 36 -3.28 -11.98 -4.20
C LYS A 36 -4.33 -11.04 -3.63
N ARG A 37 -4.22 -10.67 -2.35
CA ARG A 37 -5.13 -9.71 -1.71
C ARG A 37 -4.95 -8.30 -2.27
N TRP A 38 -3.72 -7.87 -2.54
CA TRP A 38 -3.43 -6.61 -3.24
C TRP A 38 -4.11 -6.56 -4.62
N ARG A 39 -3.90 -7.59 -5.44
CA ARG A 39 -4.50 -7.68 -6.79
C ARG A 39 -6.02 -7.65 -6.75
N GLN A 40 -6.64 -8.30 -5.75
CA GLN A 40 -8.09 -8.24 -5.55
C GLN A 40 -8.56 -6.82 -5.21
N LEU A 41 -7.84 -6.10 -4.35
CA LEU A 41 -8.15 -4.73 -3.98
C LEU A 41 -8.06 -3.78 -5.17
N VAL A 42 -6.98 -3.87 -5.95
CA VAL A 42 -6.77 -3.06 -7.16
C VAL A 42 -7.85 -3.35 -8.21
N ASN A 43 -8.13 -4.64 -8.47
CA ASN A 43 -9.17 -5.04 -9.42
C ASN A 43 -10.58 -4.63 -8.99
N HIS A 44 -10.88 -4.63 -7.68
CA HIS A 44 -12.21 -4.25 -7.19
C HIS A 44 -12.51 -2.76 -7.39
N ILE A 45 -11.48 -1.91 -7.48
CA ILE A 45 -11.64 -0.49 -7.83
C ILE A 45 -11.80 -0.30 -9.36
N GLY A 46 -11.57 -1.35 -10.16
CA GLY A 46 -11.73 -1.34 -11.60
C GLY A 46 -10.55 -0.65 -12.28
N ASN A 47 -10.69 0.65 -12.58
CA ASN A 47 -9.72 1.42 -13.39
C ASN A 47 -8.38 1.70 -12.68
N CYS A 48 -8.21 1.22 -11.46
CA CYS A 48 -7.00 1.37 -10.65
C CYS A 48 -5.83 0.55 -11.23
N GLY A 49 -6.11 -0.60 -11.87
CA GLY A 49 -5.07 -1.47 -12.42
C GLY A 49 -4.26 -0.87 -13.57
N ILE A 50 -4.70 0.26 -14.15
CA ILE A 50 -4.03 0.98 -15.23
C ILE A 50 -3.14 2.12 -14.72
N GLN A 51 -3.25 2.45 -13.43
CA GLN A 51 -2.51 3.54 -12.79
C GLN A 51 -1.17 3.03 -12.24
N SER A 52 -0.23 3.95 -11.99
CA SER A 52 1.04 3.61 -11.34
C SER A 52 0.83 3.03 -9.94
N PHE A 53 1.80 2.27 -9.42
CA PHE A 53 1.71 1.65 -8.08
C PHE A 53 1.44 2.69 -6.97
N ALA A 54 2.09 3.86 -7.04
CA ALA A 54 1.88 4.95 -6.11
C ALA A 54 0.45 5.52 -6.19
N GLU A 55 -0.08 5.69 -7.41
CA GLU A 55 -1.48 6.12 -7.60
C GLU A 55 -2.47 5.08 -7.09
N GLN A 56 -2.21 3.78 -7.35
CA GLN A 56 -3.02 2.68 -6.84
C GLN A 56 -3.09 2.71 -5.31
N LEU A 57 -1.95 2.90 -4.65
CA LEU A 57 -1.86 3.07 -3.21
C LEU A 57 -2.69 4.26 -2.71
N ILE A 58 -2.58 5.42 -3.36
CA ILE A 58 -3.33 6.63 -2.98
C ILE A 58 -4.84 6.43 -3.15
N VAL A 59 -5.28 5.81 -4.25
CA VAL A 59 -6.70 5.56 -4.51
C VAL A 59 -7.26 4.54 -3.51
N LEU A 60 -6.51 3.48 -3.23
CA LEU A 60 -6.86 2.50 -2.20
C LEU A 60 -6.91 3.12 -0.81
N ALA A 61 -5.91 3.95 -0.47
CA ALA A 61 -5.86 4.65 0.81
C ALA A 61 -7.05 5.61 0.97
N LYS A 62 -7.39 6.40 -0.06
CA LYS A 62 -8.58 7.26 -0.02
C LYS A 62 -9.88 6.48 0.14
N ARG A 63 -10.01 5.34 -0.54
CA ARG A 63 -11.26 4.57 -0.61
C ARG A 63 -11.52 3.75 0.64
N TYR A 64 -10.48 3.11 1.17
CA TYR A 64 -10.63 2.15 2.26
C TYR A 64 -9.95 2.60 3.55
N TRP A 65 -8.94 3.49 3.47
CA TRP A 65 -8.05 3.84 4.59
C TRP A 65 -7.91 5.36 4.77
N PRO A 66 -9.01 6.15 4.75
CA PRO A 66 -8.92 7.61 4.73
C PRO A 66 -8.18 8.18 5.95
N GLU A 67 -8.31 7.53 7.12
CA GLU A 67 -7.56 7.85 8.34
C GLU A 67 -6.04 7.65 8.25
N LEU A 68 -5.58 6.72 7.40
CA LEU A 68 -4.15 6.43 7.18
C LEU A 68 -3.52 7.34 6.11
N LEU A 69 -4.34 8.01 5.30
CA LEU A 69 -3.86 8.99 4.32
C LEU A 69 -3.21 10.19 5.01
N GLU A 70 -3.81 10.66 6.12
CA GLU A 70 -3.25 11.74 6.93
C GLU A 70 -1.93 11.33 7.59
N VAL A 71 -1.80 10.06 7.99
CA VAL A 71 -0.53 9.50 8.50
C VAL A 71 0.54 9.46 7.42
N ARG A 72 0.20 9.09 6.17
CA ARG A 72 1.16 9.13 5.04
C ARG A 72 1.60 10.55 4.74
N LYS A 73 0.69 11.53 4.67
CA LYS A 73 1.07 12.94 4.49
C LYS A 73 1.97 13.46 5.60
N ALA A 74 1.70 13.06 6.84
CA ALA A 74 2.54 13.39 7.98
C ALA A 74 3.94 12.73 7.85
N LEU A 75 4.02 11.47 7.44
CA LEU A 75 5.31 10.78 7.21
C LEU A 75 6.11 11.38 6.04
N ASP A 76 5.45 11.72 4.94
CA ASP A 76 6.06 12.40 3.79
C ASP A 76 6.59 13.79 4.20
N SER A 77 5.82 14.51 5.04
CA SER A 77 6.24 15.81 5.59
C SER A 77 7.36 15.69 6.61
N ILE A 78 7.51 14.56 7.29
CA ILE A 78 8.63 14.29 8.20
C ILE A 78 9.94 14.07 7.42
N HIS A 79 9.88 13.75 6.12
CA HIS A 79 11.06 13.68 5.24
C HIS A 79 11.46 15.04 4.63
N VAL A 80 10.88 16.16 5.10
CA VAL A 80 11.32 17.52 4.77
C VAL A 80 11.83 18.20 6.04
N VAL A 81 12.95 17.71 6.57
CA VAL A 81 13.83 18.53 7.42
C VAL A 81 15.28 18.03 7.27
N ASP A 82 16.03 18.82 6.48
CA ASP A 82 17.49 18.98 6.37
C ASP A 82 18.38 17.75 6.13
#